data_AF-A0A534M6I7-F1
#
_entry.id   AF-A0A534M6I7-F1
#
_cell.length_a   1.000
_cell.length_b   1.000
_cell.length_c   1.000
_cell.angle_alpha   90.00
_cell.angle_beta   90.00
_cell.angle_gamma   90.00
#
_symmetry.space_group_name_H-M   'P 1'
#
loop_
_entity.id
_entity.type
_entity.pdbx_description
1 polymer ?
#
loop_
_entity_poly.entity_id
_entity_poly.type
_entity_poly.pdbx_seq_one_letter_code
_entity_poly.pdbx_strand_id
1 'polypeptide(L)'
;MRWKWRLGLLLIAALEVPLLLWISTAMGAPPELLLYAGGILALVLMAMLLVRPLFFTFLVVWLGGLMGSAWYFVRFLPPTAALGLGATVSTVLSAVGAPVLSRALGVILRQRLWIRH
;
A
#
# COMPACT_ATOMS: atom_id res chain seq x y z
N MET A 1 -15.35 -18.28 -5.08
CA MET A 1 -14.81 -17.64 -3.85
C MET A 1 -13.30 -17.85 -3.64
N ARG A 2 -12.72 -19.04 -3.90
CA ARG A 2 -11.28 -19.34 -3.66
C ARG A 2 -10.25 -18.43 -4.36
N TRP A 3 -10.57 -17.90 -5.55
CA TRP A 3 -9.63 -17.05 -6.31
C TRP A 3 -9.35 -15.69 -5.66
N LYS A 4 -10.36 -15.07 -5.04
CA LYS A 4 -10.22 -13.77 -4.36
C LYS A 4 -9.28 -13.86 -3.15
N TRP A 5 -9.34 -14.96 -2.41
CA TRP A 5 -8.45 -15.25 -1.29
C TRP A 5 -7.01 -15.50 -1.71
N ARG A 6 -6.81 -16.23 -2.81
CA ARG A 6 -5.47 -16.44 -3.40
C ARG A 6 -4.84 -15.12 -3.85
N LEU A 7 -5.62 -14.26 -4.51
CA LEU A 7 -5.17 -12.93 -4.90
C LEU A 7 -4.85 -12.04 -3.70
N GLY A 8 -5.68 -12.07 -2.65
CA GLY A 8 -5.43 -11.32 -1.42
C GLY A 8 -4.13 -11.76 -0.73
N LEU A 9 -3.90 -13.07 -0.59
CA LEU A 9 -2.66 -13.61 -0.02
C LEU A 9 -1.44 -13.28 -0.88
N LEU A 10 -1.55 -13.34 -2.21
CA LEU A 10 -0.47 -12.92 -3.11
C LEU A 10 -0.16 -11.44 -2.95
N LEU A 11 -1.17 -10.58 -2.79
CA LEU A 11 -0.98 -9.15 -2.55
C LEU A 11 -0.32 -8.88 -1.20
N ILE A 12 -0.68 -9.62 -0.15
CA ILE A 12 -0.02 -9.54 1.16
C ILE A 12 1.45 -9.88 1.00
N ALA A 13 1.78 -11.05 0.44
CA ALA A 13 3.17 -11.49 0.26
C ALA A 13 3.97 -10.53 -0.63
N ALA A 14 3.37 -10.05 -1.73
CA ALA A 14 4.00 -9.12 -2.65
C ALA A 14 4.26 -7.73 -2.06
N LEU A 15 3.53 -7.34 -1.01
CA LEU A 15 3.72 -6.06 -0.32
C LEU A 15 4.65 -6.20 0.88
N GLU A 16 4.45 -7.25 1.68
CA GLU A 16 5.10 -7.44 2.96
C GLU A 16 6.59 -7.78 2.78
N VAL A 17 6.91 -8.67 1.83
CA VAL A 17 8.30 -9.10 1.60
C VAL A 17 9.19 -7.92 1.15
N PRO A 18 8.80 -7.11 0.15
CA PRO A 18 9.61 -5.94 -0.23
C PRO A 18 9.67 -4.87 0.86
N LEU A 19 8.58 -4.66 1.62
CA LEU A 19 8.55 -3.67 2.70
C LEU A 19 9.52 -4.03 3.83
N LEU A 20 9.51 -5.29 4.25
CA LEU A 20 10.41 -5.78 5.30
C LEU A 20 11.87 -5.78 4.84
N LEU A 21 12.15 -6.19 3.60
CA LEU A 21 13.49 -6.10 3.01
C LEU A 21 13.98 -4.65 2.91
N TRP A 22 13.09 -3.73 2.54
CA TRP A 22 13.44 -2.33 2.49
C TRP A 22 13.71 -1.76 3.89
N ILE A 23 12.88 -2.07 4.90
CA ILE A 23 13.11 -1.63 6.28
C ILE A 23 14.44 -2.20 6.82
N SER A 24 14.77 -3.47 6.50
CA SER A 24 16.04 -4.07 6.92
C SER A 24 17.24 -3.32 6.35
N THR A 25 17.18 -3.01 5.05
CA THR A 25 18.27 -2.36 4.33
C THR A 25 18.38 -0.86 4.63
N ALA A 26 17.26 -0.16 4.76
CA ALA A 26 17.23 1.27 4.98
C ALA A 26 17.47 1.66 6.44
N MET A 27 16.99 0.86 7.40
CA MET A 27 17.09 1.18 8.84
C MET A 27 18.09 0.31 9.61
N GLY A 28 18.71 -0.69 8.96
CA GLY A 28 19.61 -1.61 9.65
C GLY A 28 18.93 -2.39 10.78
N ALA A 29 17.61 -2.60 10.65
CA ALA A 29 16.82 -3.23 11.70
C ALA A 29 17.23 -4.70 11.90
N PRO A 30 17.36 -5.18 13.15
CA PRO A 30 17.72 -6.56 13.40
C PRO A 30 16.61 -7.50 12.92
N PRO A 31 16.98 -8.73 12.49
CA PRO A 31 16.05 -9.67 11.88
C PRO A 31 14.90 -10.07 12.79
N GLU A 32 15.07 -10.10 14.12
CA GLU A 32 13.97 -10.39 15.03
C GLU A 32 12.87 -9.32 14.97
N LEU A 33 13.24 -8.04 14.95
CA LEU A 33 12.29 -6.92 14.85
C LEU A 33 11.50 -6.95 13.53
N LEU A 34 12.13 -7.37 12.44
CA LEU A 34 11.48 -7.53 11.13
C LEU A 34 10.48 -8.67 11.12
N LEU A 35 10.79 -9.79 11.79
CA LEU A 35 9.86 -10.91 11.91
C LEU A 35 8.63 -10.54 12.73
N TYR A 36 8.80 -9.80 13.84
CA TYR A 36 7.67 -9.32 14.63
C TYR A 36 6.84 -8.28 13.86
N ALA A 37 7.48 -7.30 13.23
CA ALA A 37 6.79 -6.28 12.45
C ALA A 37 6.05 -6.87 11.24
N GLY A 38 6.67 -7.81 10.54
CA GLY A 38 6.06 -8.57 9.45
C GLY A 38 4.85 -9.36 9.93
N GLY A 39 5.03 -10.21 10.95
CA GLY A 39 3.93 -11.01 11.50
C GLY A 39 2.71 -10.18 11.92
N ILE A 40 2.93 -9.03 12.58
CA ILE A 40 1.85 -8.10 12.95
C ILE A 40 1.19 -7.52 11.70
N LEU A 41 1.97 -7.09 10.71
CA LEU A 41 1.47 -6.52 9.46
C LEU A 41 0.64 -7.56 8.67
N ALA A 42 1.12 -8.80 8.56
CA ALA A 42 0.43 -9.91 7.93
C ALA A 42 -0.92 -10.18 8.61
N LEU A 43 -0.94 -10.24 9.95
CA LEU A 43 -2.17 -10.45 10.72
C LEU A 43 -3.19 -9.33 10.49
N VAL A 44 -2.74 -8.07 10.50
CA VAL A 44 -3.61 -6.91 10.24
C VAL A 44 -4.17 -6.96 8.81
N LEU A 45 -3.33 -7.22 7.82
CA LEU A 45 -3.74 -7.33 6.43
C LEU A 45 -4.73 -8.48 6.21
N MET A 46 -4.50 -9.63 6.86
CA MET A 46 -5.39 -10.77 6.77
C MET A 46 -6.73 -10.51 7.45
N ALA A 47 -6.73 -9.88 8.63
CA ALA A 47 -7.94 -9.45 9.33
C ALA A 47 -8.74 -8.44 8.49
N MET A 48 -8.07 -7.49 7.83
CA MET A 48 -8.72 -6.53 6.95
C MET A 48 -9.30 -7.19 5.69
N LEU A 49 -8.60 -8.15 5.09
CA LEU A 49 -9.09 -8.93 3.95
C LEU A 49 -10.37 -9.72 4.32
N LEU A 50 -10.41 -10.26 5.55
CA LEU A 50 -11.58 -10.96 6.12
C LEU A 50 -12.77 -10.04 6.38
N VAL A 51 -12.55 -8.86 6.96
CA VAL A 51 -13.63 -7.99 7.46
C VAL A 51 -14.12 -7.02 6.38
N ARG A 52 -13.20 -6.32 5.70
CA ARG A 52 -13.52 -5.29 4.70
C ARG A 52 -12.47 -5.23 3.58
N PRO A 53 -12.70 -5.95 2.45
CA PRO A 53 -11.71 -6.03 1.36
C PRO A 53 -11.41 -4.71 0.65
N LEU A 54 -12.30 -3.71 0.75
CA LEU A 54 -12.04 -2.36 0.24
C LEU A 54 -10.98 -1.61 1.06
N PHE A 55 -11.01 -1.75 2.39
CA PHE A 55 -9.98 -1.17 3.26
C PHE A 55 -8.63 -1.84 3.02
N PHE A 56 -8.62 -3.15 2.79
CA PHE A 56 -7.43 -3.88 2.40
C PHE A 56 -6.79 -3.31 1.13
N THR A 57 -7.58 -3.05 0.08
CA THR A 57 -7.06 -2.47 -1.16
C THR A 57 -6.50 -1.06 -0.95
N PHE A 58 -7.19 -0.24 -0.15
CA PHE A 58 -6.72 1.11 0.17
C PHE A 58 -5.39 1.08 0.95
N LEU A 59 -5.28 0.18 1.92
CA LEU A 59 -4.07 0.03 2.74
C LEU A 59 -2.89 -0.47 1.91
N VAL A 60 -3.10 -1.43 1.00
CA VAL A 60 -2.07 -1.92 0.07
C VAL A 60 -1.55 -0.80 -0.82
N VAL A 61 -2.45 0.02 -1.38
CA VAL A 61 -2.07 1.18 -2.21
C VAL A 61 -1.31 2.22 -1.40
N TRP A 62 -1.74 2.50 -0.17
CA TRP A 62 -1.08 3.45 0.71
C TRP A 62 0.33 2.98 1.14
N LEU A 63 0.49 1.69 1.46
CA LEU A 63 1.79 1.09 1.79
C LEU A 63 2.73 1.10 0.58
N GLY A 64 2.23 0.76 -0.62
CA GLY A 64 3.01 0.84 -1.86
C GLY A 64 3.45 2.26 -2.18
N GLY A 65 2.56 3.25 -2.00
CA GLY A 65 2.88 4.67 -2.18
C GLY A 65 3.92 5.18 -1.19
N LEU A 66 3.85 4.75 0.07
CA LEU A 66 4.82 5.10 1.12
C LEU A 66 6.18 4.52 0.76
N MET A 67 6.24 3.25 0.41
CA MET A 67 7.49 2.57 0.07
C MET A 67 8.16 3.20 -1.16
N GLY A 68 7.38 3.49 -2.22
CA GLY A 68 7.89 4.13 -3.42
C GLY A 68 8.40 5.56 -3.19
N SER A 69 7.65 6.36 -2.45
CA SER A 69 8.04 7.74 -2.14
C SER A 69 9.22 7.80 -1.16
N ALA A 70 9.22 6.98 -0.12
CA ALA A 70 10.34 6.88 0.81
C ALA A 70 11.62 6.39 0.09
N TRP A 71 11.52 5.40 -0.80
CA TRP A 71 12.66 4.94 -1.61
C TRP A 71 13.26 6.07 -2.45
N TYR A 72 12.42 6.94 -3.02
CA TYR A 72 12.89 8.12 -3.75
C TYR A 72 13.64 9.10 -2.83
N PHE A 73 13.09 9.38 -1.64
CA PHE A 73 13.69 10.34 -0.69
C PHE A 73 14.94 9.84 0.02
N VAL A 74 15.12 8.52 0.22
CA VAL A 74 16.34 7.95 0.84
C VAL A 74 17.61 8.31 0.05
N ARG A 75 17.49 8.64 -1.24
CA ARG A 75 18.63 9.11 -2.06
C ARG A 75 19.13 10.50 -1.65
N PHE A 76 18.30 11.29 -0.96
CA PHE A 76 18.56 12.70 -0.65
C PHE A 76 18.54 13.00 0.85
N LEU A 77 17.93 12.14 1.65
CA LEU A 77 17.64 12.37 3.06
C LEU A 77 17.96 11.13 3.92
N PRO A 78 18.22 11.33 5.23
CA PRO A 78 18.33 10.22 6.18
C PRO A 78 17.07 9.33 6.15
N PRO A 79 17.21 8.01 6.38
CA PRO A 79 16.10 7.05 6.27
C PRO A 79 14.86 7.41 7.09
N THR A 80 15.05 7.97 8.29
CA THR A 80 13.98 8.42 9.17
C THR A 80 13.19 9.60 8.61
N ALA A 81 13.87 10.60 8.03
CA ALA A 81 13.23 11.73 7.38
C ALA A 81 12.55 11.33 6.06
N ALA A 82 13.19 10.43 5.29
CA ALA A 82 12.63 9.89 4.05
C ALA A 82 11.34 9.08 4.29
N LEU A 83 11.29 8.31 5.38
CA LEU A 83 10.10 7.62 5.86
C LEU A 83 8.97 8.60 6.20
N GLY A 84 9.28 9.65 6.98
CA GLY A 84 8.28 10.64 7.38
C GLY A 84 7.69 11.39 6.18
N LEU A 85 8.53 11.81 5.23
CA LEU A 85 8.08 12.47 4.01
C LEU A 85 7.35 11.52 3.07
N GLY A 86 7.83 10.28 2.91
CA GLY A 86 7.16 9.26 2.12
C GLY A 86 5.77 8.93 2.66
N ALA A 87 5.64 8.81 3.99
CA ALA A 87 4.34 8.63 4.64
C ALA A 87 3.41 9.83 4.41
N THR A 88 3.94 11.05 4.48
CA THR A 88 3.16 12.28 4.23
C THR A 88 2.68 12.33 2.79
N VAL A 89 3.56 12.12 1.82
CA VAL A 89 3.24 12.11 0.38
C VAL A 89 2.25 11.01 0.05
N SER A 90 2.46 9.79 0.55
CA SER A 90 1.52 8.69 0.33
C SER A 90 0.15 8.99 0.93
N THR A 91 0.11 9.58 2.13
CA THR A 91 -1.14 9.95 2.79
C THR A 91 -1.88 11.03 2.02
N VAL A 92 -1.19 12.08 1.56
CA VAL A 92 -1.78 13.15 0.74
C VAL A 92 -2.30 12.59 -0.58
N LEU A 93 -1.52 11.75 -1.27
CA LEU A 93 -1.93 11.11 -2.52
C LEU A 93 -3.09 10.13 -2.33
N SER A 94 -3.15 9.38 -1.23
CA SER A 94 -4.29 8.52 -0.94
C SER A 94 -5.53 9.32 -0.53
N ALA A 95 -5.38 10.36 0.28
CA ALA A 95 -6.50 11.19 0.75
C ALA A 95 -7.11 12.04 -0.37
N VAL A 96 -6.28 12.60 -1.26
CA VAL A 96 -6.72 13.48 -2.36
C VAL A 96 -6.88 12.71 -3.65
N GLY A 97 -5.94 11.82 -3.99
CA GLY A 97 -5.92 11.09 -5.25
C GLY A 97 -6.97 9.98 -5.33
N ALA A 98 -7.28 9.26 -4.25
CA ALA A 98 -8.32 8.23 -4.29
C ALA A 98 -9.73 8.76 -4.61
N PRO A 99 -10.23 9.85 -3.99
CA PRO A 99 -11.53 10.41 -4.37
C PRO A 99 -11.51 11.03 -5.77
N VAL A 100 -10.39 11.63 -6.20
CA VAL A 100 -10.26 12.19 -7.56
C VAL A 100 -10.26 11.09 -8.62
N LEU A 101 -9.49 10.01 -8.41
CA LEU A 101 -9.45 8.86 -9.32
C LEU A 101 -10.79 8.14 -9.39
N SER A 102 -11.47 7.97 -8.25
CA SER A 102 -12.83 7.41 -8.20
C SER A 102 -13.83 8.25 -8.98
N ARG A 103 -13.76 9.58 -8.87
CA ARG A 103 -14.59 10.51 -9.65
C ARG A 103 -14.25 10.46 -11.14
N ALA A 104 -12.97 10.46 -11.50
CA ALA A 104 -12.52 10.40 -12.89
C ALA A 104 -12.95 9.10 -13.57
N LEU A 105 -12.76 7.95 -12.92
CA LEU A 105 -13.25 6.66 -13.42
C LEU A 105 -14.78 6.63 -13.53
N GLY A 106 -15.49 7.21 -12.57
CA GLY A 106 -16.95 7.34 -12.63
C GLY A 106 -17.47 8.23 -13.77
N VAL A 107 -16.69 9.25 -14.18
CA VAL A 107 -17.00 10.08 -15.36
C VAL A 107 -16.74 9.31 -16.65
N ILE A 108 -15.59 8.62 -16.76
CA ILE A 108 -15.24 7.82 -17.93
C ILE A 108 -16.25 6.67 -18.13
N LEU A 109 -16.66 6.00 -17.05
CA LEU A 109 -17.66 4.93 -17.13
C LEU A 109 -19.03 5.46 -17.58
N ARG A 110 -19.44 6.63 -17.08
CA ARG A 110 -20.68 7.30 -17.51
C ARG A 110 -20.62 7.68 -18.98
N GLN A 111 -19.50 8.22 -19.46
CA GLN A 111 -19.30 8.53 -20.88
C GLN A 111 -19.39 7.27 -21.74
N ARG A 112 -18.78 6.16 -21.32
CA ARG A 112 -18.83 4.89 -22.07
C ARG A 112 -20.21 4.23 -22.11
N LEU A 113 -21.00 4.38 -21.05
CA LEU A 113 -22.39 3.89 -21.01
C LEU A 113 -23.31 4.72 -21.91
N TRP A 114 -23.03 6.01 -22.05
CA TRP A 114 -23.82 6.91 -22.90
C TRP A 114 -23.57 6.70 -24.40
N ILE A 115 -22.36 6.26 -24.79
CA ILE A 115 -22.02 5.96 -26.20
C ILE A 115 -22.65 4.63 -26.70
N ARG A 116 -23.19 3.80 -25.80
CA ARG A 116 -23.82 2.51 -26.13
C ARG A 116 -25.36 2.54 -26.16
N HIS A 117 -25.97 3.69 -25.89
CA HIS A 117 -27.41 3.93 -26.04
C HIS A 117 -27.67 4.83 -27.25
#